data_AF-A0A512AII0-F1
#
_entry.id   AF-A0A512AII0-F1
#
_cell.length_a   1.000
_cell.length_b   1.000
_cell.length_c   1.000
_cell.angle_alpha   90.00
_cell.angle_beta   90.00
_cell.angle_gamma   90.00
#
_symmetry.space_group_name_H-M   'P 1'
#
loop_
_entity.id
_entity.type
_entity.pdbx_description
1 polymer ?
#
loop_
_entity_poly.entity_id
_entity_poly.type
_entity_poly.pdbx_seq_one_letter_code
_entity_poly.pdbx_strand_id
1 'polypeptide(L)'
;MRAFKLALLILALVPVTWVREPLPPPPSVSIVHRVDLMPGLRKSLPQTGELTLDGAWQFVSNTRRLATLSGLAQTDGGFVAVGDRGGILRFSRPDRPGPWRARLDRLAPFESREQGFPIDAESVFVEPATGKLVVGYEDAPMLERFSPDLSRGDKIMLPVLAEWPENQGPEAMTRLADGRTVIVGETYSRWFDLTRHPCLIFPGVPRSFEAPARAEFILPSGYRPSEMAQMPDGRMLMLGRYFSVGGFRSIILMFAPQDVRPGAVITPRVIARIDDPRIRDNFEGMTVTREADGSQMIWLISDGNEMVWAQRTLLLKLRVGPEVR
;
A
#
# COMPACT_ATOMS: atom_id res chain seq x y z
N MET A 1 -26.81 0.67 45.74
CA MET A 1 -26.59 -0.78 45.52
C MET A 1 -27.44 -1.40 44.40
N ARG A 2 -28.72 -1.03 44.19
CA ARG A 2 -29.56 -1.61 43.12
C ARG A 2 -29.10 -1.25 41.70
N ALA A 3 -28.68 0.00 41.46
CA ALA A 3 -28.18 0.45 40.16
C ALA A 3 -26.88 -0.24 39.72
N PHE A 4 -25.97 -0.53 40.67
CA PHE A 4 -24.70 -1.21 40.40
C PHE A 4 -24.92 -2.69 39.99
N LYS A 5 -25.89 -3.36 40.61
CA LYS A 5 -26.28 -4.73 40.23
C LYS A 5 -26.95 -4.80 38.85
N LEU A 6 -27.70 -3.76 38.48
CA LEU A 6 -28.30 -3.66 37.14
C LEU A 6 -27.24 -3.42 36.06
N ALA A 7 -26.24 -2.58 36.34
CA ALA A 7 -25.12 -2.34 35.43
C ALA A 7 -24.28 -3.61 35.20
N LEU A 8 -24.01 -4.37 36.26
CA LEU A 8 -23.33 -5.67 36.16
C LEU A 8 -24.14 -6.71 35.37
N LEU A 9 -25.47 -6.72 35.52
CA LEU A 9 -26.34 -7.62 34.75
C LEU A 9 -26.35 -7.26 33.25
N ILE A 10 -26.38 -5.97 32.91
CA ILE A 10 -26.30 -5.51 31.52
C ILE A 10 -24.93 -5.88 30.92
N LEU A 11 -23.83 -5.62 31.64
CA LEU A 11 -22.48 -6.02 31.23
C LEU A 11 -22.30 -7.53 31.07
N ALA A 12 -23.01 -8.34 31.86
CA ALA A 12 -22.98 -9.81 31.76
C ALA A 12 -23.87 -10.36 30.61
N LEU A 13 -24.87 -9.60 30.16
CA LEU A 13 -25.78 -9.99 29.07
C LEU A 13 -25.34 -9.50 27.67
N VAL A 14 -24.48 -8.47 27.60
CA VAL A 14 -23.89 -8.00 26.34
C VAL A 14 -23.09 -9.10 25.60
N PRO A 15 -22.30 -9.97 26.26
CA PRO A 15 -21.60 -11.05 25.58
C PRO A 15 -22.54 -12.13 25.00
N VAL A 16 -23.72 -12.33 25.61
CA VAL A 16 -24.67 -13.39 25.22
C VAL A 16 -25.53 -12.97 24.03
N THR A 17 -25.71 -11.68 23.79
CA THR A 17 -26.37 -11.14 22.58
C THR A 17 -25.41 -10.96 21.40
N TRP A 18 -24.10 -11.14 21.64
CA TRP A 18 -23.04 -11.16 20.61
C TRP A 18 -22.64 -12.58 20.20
N VAL A 19 -23.51 -13.58 20.43
CA VAL A 19 -23.46 -14.84 19.70
C VAL A 19 -23.66 -14.49 18.23
N ARG A 20 -22.53 -14.38 17.52
CA ARG A 20 -22.42 -13.96 16.12
C ARG A 20 -23.43 -14.74 15.30
N GLU A 21 -24.41 -14.04 14.72
CA GLU A 21 -25.09 -14.58 13.55
C GLU A 21 -24.01 -15.02 12.56
N PRO A 22 -24.09 -16.22 11.97
CA PRO A 22 -23.17 -16.59 10.91
C PRO A 22 -23.26 -15.52 9.84
N LEU A 23 -22.12 -14.86 9.57
CA LEU A 23 -22.04 -13.82 8.55
C LEU A 23 -22.68 -14.35 7.26
N PRO A 24 -23.61 -13.61 6.63
CA PRO A 24 -24.19 -14.05 5.38
C PRO A 24 -23.06 -14.38 4.40
N PRO A 25 -23.19 -15.45 3.62
CA PRO A 25 -22.15 -15.84 2.67
C PRO A 25 -21.83 -14.64 1.77
N PRO A 26 -20.54 -14.35 1.51
CA PRO A 26 -20.18 -13.21 0.70
C PRO A 26 -20.84 -13.35 -0.68
N PRO A 27 -21.35 -12.24 -1.25
CA PRO A 27 -22.01 -12.28 -2.55
C PRO A 27 -21.07 -12.86 -3.61
N SER A 28 -21.63 -13.69 -4.50
CA SER A 28 -20.90 -14.42 -5.55
C SER A 28 -20.19 -13.52 -6.57
N VAL A 29 -20.58 -12.23 -6.64
CA VAL A 29 -19.90 -11.19 -7.40
C VAL A 29 -19.75 -9.97 -6.49
N SER A 30 -18.51 -9.63 -6.14
CA SER A 30 -18.21 -8.38 -5.45
C SER A 30 -18.16 -7.26 -6.48
N ILE A 31 -19.20 -6.42 -6.50
CA ILE A 31 -19.22 -5.23 -7.35
C ILE A 31 -18.51 -4.12 -6.59
N VAL A 32 -17.53 -3.50 -7.24
CA VAL A 32 -16.88 -2.29 -6.73
C VAL A 32 -17.45 -1.11 -7.52
N HIS A 33 -17.89 -0.08 -6.81
CA HIS A 33 -18.33 1.19 -7.36
C HIS A 33 -17.30 2.27 -7.03
N ARG A 34 -17.25 3.31 -7.87
CA ARG A 34 -16.48 4.52 -7.59
C ARG A 34 -17.41 5.70 -7.38
N VAL A 35 -17.04 6.58 -6.47
CA VAL A 35 -17.66 7.89 -6.26
C VAL A 35 -16.58 8.94 -6.52
N ASP A 36 -16.84 9.87 -7.45
CA ASP A 36 -15.96 11.01 -7.69
C ASP A 36 -16.16 12.06 -6.60
N LEU A 37 -15.08 12.36 -5.87
CA LEU A 37 -15.09 13.32 -4.76
C LEU A 37 -14.72 14.73 -5.22
N MET A 38 -14.17 14.88 -6.44
CA MET A 38 -13.71 16.18 -6.94
C MET A 38 -14.80 17.26 -6.99
N PRO A 39 -16.08 16.99 -7.34
CA PRO A 39 -17.12 18.02 -7.30
C PRO A 39 -17.25 18.71 -5.93
N GLY A 40 -17.04 17.98 -4.84
CA GLY A 40 -17.07 18.53 -3.46
C GLY A 40 -15.80 19.27 -3.06
N LEU A 41 -14.66 18.95 -3.69
CA LEU A 41 -13.34 19.50 -3.35
C LEU A 41 -12.95 20.73 -4.19
N ARG A 42 -13.50 20.87 -5.40
CA ARG A 42 -13.12 21.93 -6.36
C ARG A 42 -13.29 23.36 -5.87
N LYS A 43 -14.18 23.62 -4.90
CA LYS A 43 -14.35 24.95 -4.31
C LYS A 43 -13.11 25.42 -3.54
N SER A 44 -12.39 24.49 -2.92
CA SER A 44 -11.16 24.75 -2.18
C SER A 44 -10.36 23.45 -2.10
N LEU A 45 -9.42 23.29 -3.02
CA LEU A 45 -8.58 22.10 -3.08
C LEU A 45 -7.80 21.93 -1.77
N PRO A 46 -7.75 20.71 -1.22
CA PRO A 46 -6.86 20.37 -0.12
C PRO A 46 -5.41 20.76 -0.40
N GLN A 47 -4.72 21.27 0.62
CA GLN A 47 -3.28 21.53 0.52
C GLN A 47 -2.51 20.21 0.67
N THR A 48 -1.59 19.96 -0.25
CA THR A 48 -0.78 18.72 -0.31
C THR A 48 0.71 19.01 -0.42
N GLY A 49 1.18 20.13 0.15
CA GLY A 49 2.58 20.56 0.06
C GLY A 49 2.94 21.02 -1.35
N GLU A 50 4.03 20.47 -1.91
CA GLU A 50 4.53 20.76 -3.26
C GLU A 50 3.73 20.04 -4.37
N LEU A 51 2.78 19.18 -4.00
CA LEU A 51 1.91 18.47 -4.92
C LEU A 51 0.54 19.14 -5.01
N THR A 52 -0.13 18.97 -6.15
CA THR A 52 -1.51 19.47 -6.36
C THR A 52 -2.48 18.31 -6.54
N LEU A 53 -3.61 18.32 -5.83
CA LEU A 53 -4.67 17.33 -6.03
C LEU A 53 -5.31 17.49 -7.43
N ASP A 54 -5.15 16.47 -8.27
CA ASP A 54 -5.69 16.40 -9.63
C ASP A 54 -6.94 15.51 -9.72
N GLY A 55 -7.08 14.54 -8.80
CA GLY A 55 -8.24 13.64 -8.73
C GLY A 55 -8.41 12.98 -7.37
N ALA A 56 -9.66 12.66 -7.02
CA ALA A 56 -10.01 11.97 -5.77
C ALA A 56 -11.27 11.13 -5.98
N TRP A 57 -11.18 9.84 -5.67
CA TRP A 57 -12.28 8.89 -5.75
C TRP A 57 -12.40 8.09 -4.46
N GLN A 58 -13.61 7.68 -4.13
CA GLN A 58 -13.87 6.65 -3.12
C GLN A 58 -14.33 5.38 -3.81
N PHE A 59 -13.70 4.25 -3.48
CA PHE A 59 -14.18 2.93 -3.84
C PHE A 59 -15.12 2.41 -2.76
N VAL A 60 -16.25 1.86 -3.20
CA VAL A 60 -17.31 1.33 -2.33
C VAL A 60 -17.66 -0.06 -2.82
N SER A 61 -17.71 -1.02 -1.91
CA SER A 61 -18.20 -2.36 -2.19
C SER A 61 -18.94 -2.92 -1.00
N ASN A 62 -19.77 -3.93 -1.24
CA ASN A 62 -20.43 -4.72 -0.20
C ASN A 62 -19.52 -5.81 0.38
N THR A 63 -18.31 -5.98 -0.15
CA THR A 63 -17.31 -6.93 0.35
C THR A 63 -16.28 -6.24 1.23
N ARG A 64 -15.95 -6.91 2.33
CA ARG A 64 -14.89 -6.52 3.27
C ARG A 64 -13.49 -6.55 2.67
N ARG A 65 -13.27 -7.37 1.63
CA ARG A 65 -11.98 -7.52 0.92
C ARG A 65 -11.49 -6.27 0.17
N LEU A 66 -12.33 -5.25 0.03
CA LEU A 66 -11.90 -3.95 -0.51
C LEU A 66 -11.20 -3.09 0.55
N ALA A 67 -11.47 -3.33 1.83
CA ALA A 67 -11.02 -2.52 2.95
C ALA A 67 -9.71 -3.05 3.58
N THR A 68 -8.82 -3.54 2.72
CA THR A 68 -7.62 -4.32 3.05
C THR A 68 -6.59 -4.16 1.93
N LEU A 69 -6.14 -2.94 1.60
CA LEU A 69 -5.28 -2.70 0.43
C LEU A 69 -3.96 -2.06 0.80
N SER A 70 -2.86 -2.82 0.72
CA SER A 70 -1.54 -2.41 1.21
C SER A 70 -0.59 -1.95 0.10
N GLY A 71 -0.68 -2.52 -1.11
CA GLY A 71 0.24 -2.20 -2.22
C GLY A 71 -0.47 -1.75 -3.50
N LEU A 72 0.19 -0.95 -4.35
CA LEU A 72 -0.37 -0.46 -5.63
C LEU A 72 0.68 -0.42 -6.75
N ALA A 73 0.38 -1.03 -7.89
CA ALA A 73 1.23 -0.97 -9.07
C ALA A 73 0.46 -0.61 -10.35
N GLN A 74 1.16 0.08 -11.26
CA GLN A 74 0.68 0.32 -12.62
C GLN A 74 0.80 -0.94 -13.47
N THR A 75 -0.21 -1.19 -14.30
CA THR A 75 -0.22 -2.22 -15.35
C THR A 75 -0.65 -1.59 -16.68
N ASP A 76 -0.51 -2.31 -17.80
CA ASP A 76 -1.00 -1.85 -19.11
C ASP A 76 -2.52 -1.57 -19.11
N GLY A 77 -3.28 -2.32 -18.30
CA GLY A 77 -4.73 -2.19 -18.18
C GLY A 77 -5.22 -1.16 -17.17
N GLY A 78 -4.31 -0.46 -16.48
CA GLY A 78 -4.63 0.46 -15.39
C GLY A 78 -3.80 0.17 -14.16
N PHE A 79 -4.43 -0.35 -13.11
CA PHE A 79 -3.80 -0.58 -11.82
C PHE A 79 -4.13 -1.95 -11.25
N VAL A 80 -3.21 -2.43 -10.41
CA VAL A 80 -3.43 -3.57 -9.52
C VAL A 80 -3.07 -3.16 -8.10
N ALA A 81 -3.97 -3.44 -7.16
CA ALA A 81 -3.72 -3.29 -5.74
C ALA A 81 -3.79 -4.66 -5.05
N VAL A 82 -2.86 -4.92 -4.13
CA VAL A 82 -2.81 -6.14 -3.31
C VAL A 82 -3.17 -5.80 -1.87
N GLY A 83 -3.48 -6.80 -1.05
CA GLY A 83 -4.04 -6.59 0.27
C GLY A 83 -3.74 -7.67 1.30
N ASP A 84 -3.73 -7.27 2.57
CA ASP A 84 -3.41 -8.05 3.79
C ASP A 84 -4.30 -9.30 4.03
N ARG A 85 -5.47 -9.37 3.38
CA ARG A 85 -6.41 -10.52 3.47
C ARG A 85 -6.51 -11.33 2.19
N GLY A 86 -5.43 -11.33 1.40
CA GLY A 86 -5.29 -12.09 0.15
C GLY A 86 -6.20 -11.57 -0.95
N GLY A 87 -6.60 -10.30 -0.87
CA GLY A 87 -7.38 -9.60 -1.88
C GLY A 87 -6.49 -9.07 -2.98
N ILE A 88 -6.98 -9.09 -4.23
CA ILE A 88 -6.35 -8.34 -5.31
C ILE A 88 -7.42 -7.58 -6.10
N LEU A 89 -7.23 -6.26 -6.22
CA LEU A 89 -8.13 -5.38 -6.96
C LEU A 89 -7.44 -4.95 -8.25
N ARG A 90 -8.01 -5.34 -9.39
CA ARG A 90 -7.61 -4.81 -10.70
C ARG A 90 -8.63 -3.79 -11.16
N PHE A 91 -8.17 -2.61 -11.55
CA PHE A 91 -9.08 -1.55 -11.98
C PHE A 91 -8.49 -0.68 -13.07
N SER A 92 -9.34 -0.30 -14.02
CA SER A 92 -8.99 0.70 -15.03
C SER A 92 -8.82 2.06 -14.38
N ARG A 93 -7.99 2.91 -15.00
CA ARG A 93 -7.78 4.29 -14.58
C ARG A 93 -9.10 5.07 -14.48
N PRO A 94 -9.47 5.63 -13.31
CA PRO A 94 -10.76 6.27 -13.17
C PRO A 94 -10.83 7.66 -13.80
N ASP A 95 -9.70 8.27 -14.12
CA ASP A 95 -9.60 9.57 -14.76
C ASP A 95 -9.70 9.52 -16.29
N ARG A 96 -9.84 8.33 -16.89
CA ARG A 96 -10.01 8.16 -18.33
C ARG A 96 -11.49 8.12 -18.74
N PRO A 97 -11.82 8.63 -19.94
CA PRO A 97 -13.16 8.47 -20.49
C PRO A 97 -13.48 6.99 -20.76
N GLY A 98 -14.76 6.64 -20.73
CA GLY A 98 -15.24 5.28 -20.98
C GLY A 98 -15.67 4.52 -19.72
N PRO A 99 -16.08 3.25 -19.86
CA PRO A 99 -16.56 2.46 -18.74
C PRO A 99 -15.41 2.16 -17.78
N TRP A 100 -15.63 2.50 -16.50
CA TRP A 100 -14.72 2.09 -15.44
C TRP A 100 -14.94 0.62 -15.10
N ARG A 101 -13.86 -0.13 -15.05
CA ARG A 101 -13.84 -1.56 -14.75
C ARG A 101 -13.06 -1.77 -13.47
N ALA A 102 -13.62 -2.55 -12.57
CA ALA A 102 -12.96 -3.03 -11.38
C ALA A 102 -13.30 -4.51 -11.19
N ARG A 103 -12.31 -5.33 -10.86
CA ARG A 103 -12.45 -6.74 -10.57
C ARG A 103 -11.66 -7.04 -9.31
N LEU A 104 -12.37 -7.54 -8.31
CA LEU A 104 -11.76 -8.10 -7.12
C LEU A 104 -11.60 -9.60 -7.29
N ASP A 105 -10.42 -10.10 -7.03
CA ASP A 105 -10.09 -11.53 -7.05
C ASP A 105 -9.36 -11.92 -5.75
N ARG A 106 -8.87 -13.16 -5.66
CA ARG A 106 -7.97 -13.59 -4.59
C ARG A 106 -6.55 -13.73 -5.12
N LEU A 107 -5.60 -13.24 -4.34
CA LEU A 107 -4.18 -13.48 -4.52
C LEU A 107 -3.87 -14.91 -4.06
N ALA A 108 -4.11 -15.88 -4.94
CA ALA A 108 -3.70 -17.26 -4.76
C ALA A 108 -3.60 -17.91 -6.15
N PRO A 109 -2.54 -18.69 -6.43
CA PRO A 109 -2.54 -19.59 -7.57
C PRO A 109 -3.79 -20.46 -7.50
N PHE A 110 -4.47 -20.67 -8.63
CA PHE A 110 -5.71 -21.45 -8.68
C PHE A 110 -5.55 -22.84 -8.05
N GLU A 111 -4.35 -23.42 -8.11
CA GLU A 111 -4.01 -24.76 -7.64
C GLU A 111 -3.69 -24.88 -6.14
N SER A 112 -3.46 -23.78 -5.41
CA SER A 112 -2.96 -23.82 -4.02
C SER A 112 -3.87 -23.14 -2.98
N ARG A 113 -5.16 -22.98 -3.28
CA ARG A 113 -6.15 -22.37 -2.36
C ARG A 113 -6.43 -23.17 -1.07
N GLU A 114 -5.80 -24.33 -0.88
CA GLU A 114 -6.08 -25.26 0.24
C GLU A 114 -4.92 -25.47 1.24
N GLN A 115 -3.74 -24.84 1.08
CA GLN A 115 -2.62 -25.02 2.03
C GLN A 115 -1.90 -23.70 2.36
N GLY A 116 -2.04 -23.23 3.61
CA GLY A 116 -1.09 -22.35 4.31
C GLY A 116 -0.45 -21.23 3.49
N PHE A 117 -1.26 -20.46 2.76
CA PHE A 117 -0.79 -19.40 1.89
C PHE A 117 -0.71 -18.08 2.67
N PRO A 118 0.40 -17.32 2.61
CA PRO A 118 0.44 -15.99 3.23
C PRO A 118 -0.56 -15.10 2.49
N ILE A 119 -1.54 -14.63 3.23
CA ILE A 119 -2.56 -13.72 2.71
C ILE A 119 -2.16 -12.27 2.88
N ASP A 120 -1.10 -12.03 3.67
CA ASP A 120 -0.74 -10.72 4.17
C ASP A 120 0.18 -9.97 3.21
N ALA A 121 -0.35 -9.55 2.05
CA ALA A 121 0.44 -8.92 1.01
C ALA A 121 0.66 -7.44 1.30
N GLU A 122 1.92 -7.05 1.49
CA GLU A 122 2.31 -5.69 1.91
C GLU A 122 2.76 -4.80 0.76
N SER A 123 3.37 -5.39 -0.27
CA SER A 123 3.93 -4.61 -1.37
C SER A 123 3.87 -5.36 -2.68
N VAL A 124 3.84 -4.60 -3.79
CA VAL A 124 3.80 -5.18 -5.13
C VAL A 124 4.51 -4.28 -6.13
N PHE A 125 5.29 -4.90 -7.02
CA PHE A 125 5.67 -4.27 -8.27
C PHE A 125 5.35 -5.15 -9.47
N VAL A 126 5.24 -4.51 -10.64
CA VAL A 126 5.03 -5.18 -11.92
C VAL A 126 6.35 -5.16 -12.70
N GLU A 127 6.82 -6.32 -13.12
CA GLU A 127 7.99 -6.44 -13.98
C GLU A 127 7.68 -5.88 -15.39
N PRO A 128 8.33 -4.79 -15.86
CA PRO A 128 7.96 -4.16 -17.12
C PRO A 128 8.11 -5.08 -18.35
N ALA A 129 9.09 -5.98 -18.32
CA ALA A 129 9.39 -6.87 -19.45
C ALA A 129 8.39 -8.02 -19.62
N THR A 130 7.69 -8.42 -18.55
CA THR A 130 6.87 -9.65 -18.56
C THR A 130 5.44 -9.43 -18.05
N GLY A 131 5.15 -8.29 -17.42
CA GLY A 131 3.90 -8.02 -16.72
C GLY A 131 3.68 -8.87 -15.47
N LYS A 132 4.67 -9.66 -15.04
CA LYS A 132 4.59 -10.47 -13.84
C LYS A 132 4.49 -9.58 -12.60
N LEU A 133 3.73 -10.02 -11.62
CA LEU A 133 3.58 -9.34 -10.35
C LEU A 133 4.55 -9.97 -9.36
N VAL A 134 5.36 -9.18 -8.67
CA VAL A 134 6.19 -9.65 -7.56
C VAL A 134 5.61 -9.04 -6.30
N VAL A 135 5.19 -9.90 -5.37
CA VAL A 135 4.49 -9.54 -4.14
C VAL A 135 5.34 -9.89 -2.94
N GLY A 136 5.46 -8.95 -2.00
CA GLY A 136 6.04 -9.17 -0.67
C GLY A 136 4.93 -9.39 0.36
N TYR A 137 5.23 -10.17 1.40
CA TYR A 137 4.26 -10.48 2.45
C TYR A 137 4.83 -10.21 3.84
N GLU A 138 3.95 -9.87 4.78
CA GLU A 138 4.24 -9.83 6.21
C GLU A 138 4.58 -11.25 6.72
N ASP A 139 5.51 -11.34 7.66
CA ASP A 139 5.92 -12.57 8.35
C ASP A 139 6.35 -13.74 7.42
N ALA A 140 6.61 -13.47 6.14
CA ALA A 140 7.04 -14.46 5.17
C ALA A 140 8.50 -14.23 4.75
N PRO A 141 9.39 -15.22 4.88
CA PRO A 141 10.76 -15.14 4.37
C PRO A 141 10.84 -15.35 2.86
N MET A 142 9.92 -14.75 2.11
CA MET A 142 9.84 -14.90 0.66
C MET A 142 9.14 -13.73 -0.03
N LEU A 143 9.40 -13.60 -1.32
CA LEU A 143 8.50 -12.94 -2.26
C LEU A 143 7.79 -14.02 -3.10
N GLU A 144 6.69 -13.65 -3.72
CA GLU A 144 6.05 -14.51 -4.70
C GLU A 144 5.86 -13.79 -6.03
N ARG A 145 6.21 -14.48 -7.11
CA ARG A 145 6.11 -13.95 -8.46
C ARG A 145 4.98 -14.65 -9.19
N PHE A 146 3.98 -13.88 -9.60
CA PHE A 146 2.82 -14.36 -10.34
C PHE A 146 2.89 -14.04 -11.82
N SER A 147 2.31 -14.92 -12.64
CA SER A 147 1.91 -14.55 -14.00
C SER A 147 0.88 -13.40 -13.98
N PRO A 148 0.76 -12.61 -15.06
CA PRO A 148 -0.15 -11.46 -15.10
C PRO A 148 -1.62 -11.81 -14.78
N ASP A 149 -2.04 -13.03 -15.09
CA ASP A 149 -3.37 -13.59 -14.84
C ASP A 149 -3.52 -14.31 -13.49
N LEU A 150 -2.45 -14.37 -12.69
CA LEU A 150 -2.35 -15.07 -11.40
C LEU A 150 -2.50 -16.60 -11.48
N SER A 151 -2.50 -17.19 -12.67
CA SER A 151 -2.68 -18.64 -12.83
C SER A 151 -1.46 -19.44 -12.37
N ARG A 152 -0.27 -18.83 -12.40
CA ARG A 152 1.00 -19.45 -11.99
C ARG A 152 1.70 -18.55 -10.98
N GLY A 153 2.34 -19.18 -9.99
CA GLY A 153 3.16 -18.50 -8.98
C GLY A 153 4.47 -19.26 -8.77
N ASP A 154 5.58 -18.54 -8.57
CA ASP A 154 6.83 -19.09 -8.10
C ASP A 154 7.35 -18.32 -6.86
N LYS A 155 7.80 -19.07 -5.86
CA LYS A 155 8.31 -18.51 -4.60
C LYS A 155 9.79 -18.15 -4.73
N ILE A 156 10.14 -16.94 -4.31
CA ILE A 156 11.50 -16.43 -4.22
C ILE A 156 11.87 -16.42 -2.74
N MET A 157 12.58 -17.44 -2.27
CA MET A 157 12.93 -17.58 -0.86
C MET A 157 13.99 -16.54 -0.47
N LEU A 158 13.69 -15.67 0.48
CA LEU A 158 14.59 -14.63 0.99
C LEU A 158 14.65 -14.70 2.52
N PRO A 159 15.46 -15.61 3.11
CA PRO A 159 15.58 -15.74 4.56
C PRO A 159 15.95 -14.45 5.31
N VAL A 160 16.60 -13.51 4.61
CA VAL A 160 16.92 -12.17 5.15
C VAL A 160 15.68 -11.38 5.61
N LEU A 161 14.50 -11.65 5.05
CA LEU A 161 13.26 -11.00 5.48
C LEU A 161 12.79 -11.49 6.87
N ALA A 162 13.17 -12.70 7.30
CA ALA A 162 12.89 -13.19 8.65
C ALA A 162 13.78 -12.56 9.73
N GLU A 163 14.70 -11.67 9.38
CA GLU A 163 15.45 -10.87 10.35
C GLU A 163 14.59 -9.73 10.95
N TRP A 164 13.46 -9.40 10.33
CA TRP A 164 12.54 -8.38 10.82
C TRP A 164 11.57 -8.97 11.85
N PRO A 165 11.11 -8.17 12.84
CA PRO A 165 10.20 -8.67 13.87
C PRO A 165 8.86 -9.12 13.29
N GLU A 166 8.17 -9.99 14.04
CA GLU A 166 6.80 -10.39 13.71
C GLU A 166 5.86 -9.17 13.58
N ASN A 167 4.90 -9.26 12.67
CA ASN A 167 4.00 -8.19 12.24
C ASN A 167 4.73 -6.96 11.66
N GLN A 168 5.84 -7.19 10.95
CA GLN A 168 6.55 -6.17 10.18
C GLN A 168 7.06 -6.78 8.88
N GLY A 169 6.81 -6.09 7.76
CA GLY A 169 7.04 -6.66 6.44
C GLY A 169 7.88 -5.80 5.49
N PRO A 170 8.08 -6.31 4.26
CA PRO A 170 8.64 -5.57 3.13
C PRO A 170 7.62 -4.57 2.58
N GLU A 171 7.38 -3.50 3.33
CA GLU A 171 6.33 -2.50 3.05
C GLU A 171 6.61 -1.65 1.81
N ALA A 172 7.85 -1.19 1.65
CA ALA A 172 8.22 -0.34 0.53
C ALA A 172 9.12 -1.12 -0.43
N MET A 173 8.54 -1.61 -1.54
CA MET A 173 9.26 -2.43 -2.51
C MET A 173 9.10 -1.92 -3.94
N THR A 174 10.21 -1.69 -4.64
CA THR A 174 10.15 -1.22 -6.02
C THR A 174 11.25 -1.76 -6.92
N ARG A 175 10.95 -1.85 -8.21
CA ARG A 175 11.88 -2.18 -9.28
C ARG A 175 12.35 -0.89 -9.96
N LEU A 176 13.65 -0.61 -9.90
CA LEU A 176 14.25 0.57 -10.49
C LEU A 176 14.53 0.36 -11.99
N ALA A 177 14.53 1.46 -12.74
CA ALA A 177 14.82 1.51 -14.17
C ALA A 177 16.25 1.07 -14.51
N ASP A 178 17.19 1.25 -13.58
CA ASP A 178 18.57 0.75 -13.72
C ASP A 178 18.69 -0.77 -13.46
N GLY A 179 17.58 -1.41 -13.15
CA GLY A 179 17.53 -2.84 -12.93
C GLY A 179 17.90 -3.26 -11.51
N ARG A 180 17.85 -2.39 -10.50
CA ARG A 180 17.89 -2.81 -9.09
C ARG A 180 16.50 -3.05 -8.53
N THR A 181 16.39 -3.91 -7.53
CA THR A 181 15.18 -4.02 -6.70
C THR A 181 15.54 -3.57 -5.30
N VAL A 182 14.72 -2.70 -4.73
CA VAL A 182 14.93 -2.13 -3.40
C VAL A 182 13.73 -2.46 -2.54
N ILE A 183 13.99 -2.95 -1.33
CA ILE A 183 12.99 -3.34 -0.34
C ILE A 183 13.31 -2.63 0.97
N VAL A 184 12.34 -1.94 1.56
CA VAL A 184 12.48 -1.23 2.84
C VAL A 184 11.43 -1.77 3.80
N GLY A 185 11.88 -2.13 5.01
CA GLY A 185 10.98 -2.66 6.03
C GLY A 185 10.24 -1.57 6.81
N GLU A 186 9.07 -1.90 7.39
CA GLU A 186 8.35 -1.02 8.33
C GLU A 186 9.13 -0.74 9.64
N THR A 187 10.15 -1.57 9.88
CA THR A 187 10.79 -1.75 11.17
C THR A 187 11.86 -0.74 11.50
N TYR A 188 12.06 -0.49 12.79
CA TYR A 188 13.16 0.33 13.25
C TYR A 188 14.46 -0.47 13.32
N SER A 189 15.51 -0.01 12.64
CA SER A 189 16.83 -0.65 12.66
C SER A 189 17.47 -0.65 14.05
N ARG A 190 16.99 0.20 14.97
CA ARG A 190 17.49 0.26 16.35
C ARG A 190 16.33 0.50 17.32
N TRP A 191 16.40 -0.16 18.47
CA TRP A 191 15.33 -0.13 19.48
C TRP A 191 15.01 1.27 20.05
N PHE A 192 16.02 2.16 20.10
CA PHE A 192 15.87 3.53 20.59
C PHE A 192 15.82 4.59 19.48
N ASP A 193 15.88 4.19 18.21
CA ASP A 193 15.87 5.11 17.06
C ASP A 193 14.63 4.88 16.21
N LEU A 194 13.57 5.63 16.49
CA LEU A 194 12.28 5.57 15.79
C LEU A 194 12.28 6.32 14.45
N THR A 195 13.45 6.43 13.81
CA THR A 195 13.61 7.13 12.52
C THR A 195 14.26 6.25 11.45
N ARG A 196 15.04 5.23 11.84
CA ARG A 196 15.83 4.42 10.91
C ARG A 196 15.12 3.16 10.49
N HIS A 197 15.06 2.91 9.19
CA HIS A 197 14.41 1.75 8.59
C HIS A 197 15.39 0.96 7.72
N PRO A 198 15.45 -0.39 7.83
CA PRO A 198 16.39 -1.20 7.07
C PRO A 198 16.00 -1.25 5.60
N CYS A 199 17.01 -1.24 4.73
CA CYS A 199 16.85 -1.33 3.28
C CYS A 199 17.71 -2.46 2.71
N LEU A 200 17.14 -3.25 1.83
CA LEU A 200 17.78 -4.31 1.06
C LEU A 200 17.84 -3.91 -0.41
N ILE A 201 18.99 -4.13 -1.04
CA ILE A 201 19.26 -3.78 -2.44
C ILE A 201 19.71 -5.04 -3.17
N PHE A 202 18.97 -5.39 -4.22
CA PHE A 202 19.28 -6.48 -5.13
C PHE A 202 19.66 -5.93 -6.51
N PRO A 203 20.60 -6.56 -7.23
CA PRO A 203 21.04 -6.13 -8.56
C PRO A 203 20.03 -6.46 -9.67
N GLY A 204 18.90 -7.08 -9.32
CA GLY A 204 17.92 -7.67 -10.21
C GLY A 204 16.62 -7.93 -9.46
N VAL A 205 15.65 -8.57 -10.13
CA VAL A 205 14.59 -9.27 -9.37
C VAL A 205 15.30 -10.33 -8.52
N PRO A 206 15.07 -10.38 -7.20
CA PRO A 206 15.83 -11.28 -6.32
C PRO A 206 15.73 -12.73 -6.77
N ARG A 207 16.82 -13.48 -6.62
CA ARG A 207 16.82 -14.94 -6.74
C ARG A 207 16.67 -15.56 -5.36
N SER A 208 16.12 -16.77 -5.31
CA SER A 208 16.03 -17.52 -4.05
C SER A 208 17.42 -17.65 -3.41
N PHE A 209 17.49 -17.32 -2.13
CA PHE A 209 18.69 -17.32 -1.29
C PHE A 209 19.77 -16.30 -1.70
N GLU A 210 19.44 -15.32 -2.55
CA GLU A 210 20.35 -14.24 -2.90
C GLU A 210 20.57 -13.30 -1.70
N ALA A 211 21.83 -12.98 -1.42
CA ALA A 211 22.18 -12.02 -0.38
C ALA A 211 22.02 -10.58 -0.92
N PRO A 212 21.27 -9.71 -0.23
CA PRO A 212 21.16 -8.30 -0.60
C PRO A 212 22.37 -7.50 -0.10
N ALA A 213 22.64 -6.39 -0.77
CA ALA A 213 23.36 -5.29 -0.13
C ALA A 213 22.41 -4.54 0.82
N ARG A 214 22.96 -3.90 1.87
CA ARG A 214 22.18 -3.22 2.90
C ARG A 214 22.36 -1.71 2.87
N ALA A 215 21.32 -0.97 3.25
CA ALA A 215 21.31 0.46 3.49
C ALA A 215 20.28 0.78 4.60
N GLU A 216 20.15 2.05 4.98
CA GLU A 216 19.10 2.51 5.90
C GLU A 216 18.41 3.76 5.33
N PHE A 217 17.12 3.90 5.61
CA PHE A 217 16.38 5.14 5.41
C PHE A 217 16.13 5.83 6.74
N ILE A 218 16.24 7.17 6.78
CA ILE A 218 15.82 8.00 7.90
C ILE A 218 14.54 8.74 7.52
N LEU A 219 13.45 8.41 8.21
CA LEU A 219 12.17 9.12 8.11
C LEU A 219 11.97 10.05 9.31
N PRO A 220 11.09 11.06 9.21
CA PRO A 220 10.68 11.83 10.37
C PRO A 220 10.16 10.92 11.49
N SER A 221 10.47 11.25 12.74
CA SER A 221 10.13 10.43 13.91
C SER A 221 8.67 9.96 13.91
N GLY A 222 8.46 8.66 14.07
CA GLY A 222 7.16 8.01 14.12
C GLY A 222 6.57 7.66 12.75
N TYR A 223 7.07 8.24 11.65
CA TYR A 223 6.67 7.80 10.31
C TYR A 223 7.40 6.52 9.92
N ARG A 224 6.64 5.60 9.34
CA ARG A 224 7.14 4.34 8.81
C ARG A 224 6.91 4.25 7.31
N PRO A 225 7.83 3.62 6.54
CA PRO A 225 7.63 3.37 5.12
C PRO A 225 6.38 2.50 4.90
N SER A 226 5.61 2.80 3.86
CA SER A 226 4.47 1.96 3.44
C SER A 226 4.46 1.65 1.94
N GLU A 227 5.16 2.43 1.10
CA GLU A 227 5.36 2.11 -0.31
C GLU A 227 6.52 2.91 -0.91
N MET A 228 7.07 2.44 -2.02
CA MET A 228 8.06 3.16 -2.81
C MET A 228 7.81 3.04 -4.32
N ALA A 229 7.99 4.15 -5.05
CA ALA A 229 7.85 4.17 -6.50
C ALA A 229 8.94 5.03 -7.15
N GLN A 230 9.39 4.64 -8.34
CA GLN A 230 10.28 5.46 -9.15
C GLN A 230 9.49 6.25 -10.19
N MET A 231 9.64 7.57 -10.18
CA MET A 231 9.09 8.48 -11.17
C MET A 231 9.63 8.20 -12.58
N PRO A 232 8.86 8.47 -13.64
CA PRO A 232 9.33 8.36 -15.03
C PRO A 232 10.63 9.12 -15.36
N ASP A 233 10.94 10.19 -14.61
CA ASP A 233 12.20 10.94 -14.75
C ASP A 233 13.37 10.39 -13.88
N GLY A 234 13.14 9.30 -13.17
CA GLY A 234 14.14 8.58 -12.38
C GLY A 234 14.16 8.94 -10.90
N ARG A 235 13.50 10.02 -10.46
CA ARG A 235 13.41 10.38 -9.04
C ARG A 235 12.67 9.31 -8.26
N MET A 236 13.07 9.10 -7.00
CA MET A 236 12.43 8.10 -6.14
C MET A 236 11.47 8.78 -5.18
N LEU A 237 10.34 8.13 -4.95
CA LEU A 237 9.33 8.53 -3.97
C LEU A 237 9.14 7.43 -2.94
N MET A 238 8.97 7.83 -1.69
CA MET A 238 8.55 6.95 -0.60
C MET A 238 7.29 7.51 0.04
N LEU A 239 6.30 6.65 0.23
CA LEU A 239 5.14 6.93 1.05
C LEU A 239 5.48 6.55 2.50
N GLY A 240 5.21 7.48 3.42
CA GLY A 240 5.33 7.23 4.84
C GLY A 240 4.00 7.44 5.54
N ARG A 241 3.66 6.54 6.47
CA ARG A 241 2.46 6.65 7.32
C ARG A 241 2.81 6.84 8.78
N TYR A 242 1.95 7.55 9.50
CA TYR A 242 2.00 7.75 10.93
C TYR A 242 0.62 7.62 11.53
N PHE A 243 0.46 6.73 12.51
CA PHE A 243 -0.78 6.57 13.26
C PHE A 243 -0.71 7.32 14.60
N SER A 244 -1.79 8.03 14.94
CA SER A 244 -1.94 8.72 16.22
C SER A 244 -3.39 8.66 16.68
N VAL A 245 -3.69 9.15 17.89
CA VAL A 245 -5.07 9.29 18.40
C VAL A 245 -5.95 10.11 17.44
N GLY A 246 -5.36 11.04 16.68
CA GLY A 246 -6.06 11.84 15.69
C GLY A 246 -6.31 11.15 14.33
N GLY A 247 -5.98 9.86 14.21
CA GLY A 247 -6.02 9.08 12.98
C GLY A 247 -4.69 9.01 12.24
N PHE A 248 -4.72 8.39 11.05
CA PHE A 248 -3.58 8.27 10.14
C PHE A 248 -3.20 9.62 9.53
N ARG A 249 -1.90 9.78 9.30
CA ARG A 249 -1.29 10.86 8.52
C ARG A 249 -0.32 10.25 7.52
N SER A 250 -0.25 10.84 6.33
CA SER A 250 0.63 10.37 5.27
C SER A 250 1.54 11.50 4.78
N ILE A 251 2.77 11.14 4.47
CA ILE A 251 3.76 12.00 3.84
C ILE A 251 4.30 11.34 2.59
N ILE A 252 4.66 12.15 1.59
CA ILE A 252 5.45 11.69 0.46
C ILE A 252 6.83 12.31 0.58
N LEU A 253 7.85 11.47 0.54
CA LEU A 253 9.24 11.87 0.54
C LEU A 253 9.89 11.58 -0.81
N MET A 254 10.89 12.39 -1.17
CA MET A 254 11.61 12.28 -2.42
C MET A 254 13.12 12.20 -2.20
N PHE A 255 13.80 11.43 -3.03
CA PHE A 255 15.25 11.22 -2.97
C PHE A 255 15.78 10.81 -4.35
N ALA A 256 17.11 10.83 -4.52
CA ALA A 256 17.71 10.48 -5.78
C ALA A 256 18.03 8.97 -5.85
N PRO A 257 17.89 8.32 -7.02
CA PRO A 257 18.14 6.88 -7.16
C PRO A 257 19.60 6.50 -6.87
N GLN A 258 20.54 7.41 -7.08
CA GLN A 258 21.97 7.23 -6.77
C GLN A 258 22.27 7.23 -5.26
N ASP A 259 21.39 7.77 -4.42
CA ASP A 259 21.57 7.79 -2.97
C ASP A 259 21.41 6.39 -2.39
N VAL A 260 20.60 5.55 -3.04
CA VAL A 260 20.42 4.14 -2.68
C VAL A 260 21.65 3.38 -3.12
N ARG A 261 22.56 3.05 -2.21
CA ARG A 261 23.76 2.26 -2.50
C ARG A 261 24.20 1.49 -1.26
N PRO A 262 25.00 0.42 -1.41
CA PRO A 262 25.46 -0.37 -0.27
C PRO A 262 26.11 0.51 0.82
N GLY A 263 25.67 0.33 2.06
CA GLY A 263 26.13 1.06 3.24
C GLY A 263 25.61 2.50 3.39
N ALA A 264 24.74 2.97 2.49
CA ALA A 264 24.20 4.32 2.58
C ALA A 264 23.18 4.49 3.72
N VAL A 265 23.12 5.71 4.25
CA VAL A 265 22.05 6.19 5.12
C VAL A 265 21.34 7.30 4.35
N ILE A 266 20.16 7.02 3.82
CA ILE A 266 19.39 7.92 2.96
C ILE A 266 18.43 8.73 3.83
N THR A 267 18.39 10.04 3.65
CA THR A 267 17.41 10.92 4.34
C THR A 267 16.56 11.62 3.28
N PRO A 268 15.42 11.03 2.87
CA PRO A 268 14.53 11.62 1.89
C PRO A 268 13.93 12.96 2.35
N ARG A 269 13.65 13.84 1.40
CA ARG A 269 13.02 15.14 1.64
C ARG A 269 11.51 15.02 1.58
N VAL A 270 10.80 15.45 2.62
CA VAL A 270 9.33 15.52 2.57
C VAL A 270 8.89 16.57 1.55
N ILE A 271 8.06 16.17 0.59
CA ILE A 271 7.49 17.05 -0.44
C ILE A 271 5.98 17.26 -0.27
N ALA A 272 5.29 16.33 0.40
CA ALA A 272 3.86 16.42 0.62
C ALA A 272 3.47 15.92 2.00
N ARG A 273 2.40 16.51 2.54
CA ARG A 273 1.67 16.03 3.72
C ARG A 273 0.19 15.99 3.37
N ILE A 274 -0.49 14.90 3.69
CA ILE A 274 -1.92 14.70 3.42
C ILE A 274 -2.67 14.78 4.74
N ASP A 275 -2.90 16.01 5.20
CA ASP A 275 -3.49 16.27 6.53
C ASP A 275 -4.96 16.70 6.46
N ASP A 276 -5.45 17.10 5.28
CA ASP A 276 -6.82 17.58 5.12
C ASP A 276 -7.83 16.46 5.43
N PRO A 277 -8.71 16.62 6.45
CA PRO A 277 -9.62 15.55 6.87
C PRO A 277 -10.55 15.03 5.76
N ARG A 278 -10.77 15.81 4.70
CA ARG A 278 -11.62 15.41 3.58
C ARG A 278 -10.99 14.30 2.74
N ILE A 279 -9.65 14.25 2.67
CA ILE A 279 -8.88 13.29 1.85
C ILE A 279 -7.86 12.48 2.63
N ARG A 280 -7.62 12.79 3.91
CA ARG A 280 -6.73 12.03 4.80
C ARG A 280 -7.35 10.66 5.09
N ASP A 281 -6.55 9.62 4.96
CA ASP A 281 -6.89 8.23 5.25
C ASP A 281 -5.61 7.41 5.46
N ASN A 282 -5.72 6.09 5.68
CA ASN A 282 -4.60 5.17 5.81
C ASN A 282 -4.01 4.83 4.42
N PHE A 283 -3.26 5.74 3.81
CA PHE A 283 -2.61 5.45 2.53
C PHE A 283 -1.45 4.47 2.71
N GLU A 284 -1.54 3.34 2.01
CA GLU A 284 -0.54 2.28 2.05
C GLU A 284 0.04 2.05 0.66
N GLY A 285 -0.78 1.97 -0.38
CA GLY A 285 -0.29 1.82 -1.75
C GLY A 285 -0.03 3.14 -2.48
N MET A 286 1.02 3.15 -3.30
CA MET A 286 1.45 4.27 -4.15
C MET A 286 2.02 3.78 -5.48
N THR A 287 1.61 4.40 -6.58
CA THR A 287 2.27 4.23 -7.89
C THR A 287 2.38 5.55 -8.63
N VAL A 288 3.09 5.57 -9.75
CA VAL A 288 3.27 6.77 -10.56
C VAL A 288 2.91 6.51 -12.01
N THR A 289 2.39 7.53 -12.68
CA THR A 289 2.12 7.48 -14.13
C THR A 289 2.69 8.70 -14.83
N ARG A 290 3.08 8.52 -16.09
CA ARG A 290 3.30 9.63 -17.03
C ARG A 290 2.04 9.85 -17.85
N GLU A 291 1.59 11.09 -17.94
CA GLU A 291 0.47 11.50 -18.76
C GLU A 291 0.90 11.86 -20.19
N ALA A 292 -0.07 11.93 -21.10
CA ALA A 292 0.18 12.27 -22.51
C ALA A 292 0.75 13.68 -22.69
N ASP A 293 0.42 14.61 -21.79
CA ASP A 293 0.99 15.97 -21.74
C ASP A 293 2.40 16.01 -21.10
N GLY A 294 2.95 14.86 -20.74
CA GLY A 294 4.25 14.72 -20.08
C GLY A 294 4.22 14.95 -18.57
N SER A 295 3.07 15.32 -17.98
CA SER A 295 2.95 15.48 -16.54
C SER A 295 3.14 14.14 -15.81
N GLN A 296 3.67 14.23 -14.59
CA GLN A 296 3.91 13.06 -13.74
C GLN A 296 2.90 13.09 -12.60
N MET A 297 2.24 11.95 -12.41
CA MET A 297 1.14 11.79 -11.47
C MET A 297 1.50 10.73 -10.45
N ILE A 298 1.27 11.04 -9.18
CA ILE A 298 1.34 10.10 -8.08
C ILE A 298 -0.08 9.63 -7.79
N TRP A 299 -0.27 8.33 -7.68
CA TRP A 299 -1.52 7.70 -7.33
C TRP A 299 -1.37 7.07 -5.97
N LEU A 300 -2.31 7.32 -5.07
CA LEU A 300 -2.33 6.75 -3.73
C LEU A 300 -3.62 5.97 -3.54
N ILE A 301 -3.55 4.79 -2.93
CA ILE A 301 -4.73 4.04 -2.51
C ILE A 301 -4.68 3.84 -0.99
N SER A 302 -5.80 4.08 -0.33
CA SER A 302 -5.91 3.83 1.10
C SER A 302 -6.45 2.45 1.40
N ASP A 303 -5.93 1.93 2.49
CA ASP A 303 -6.53 0.80 3.17
C ASP A 303 -7.76 1.26 3.98
N GLY A 304 -8.84 0.49 3.85
CA GLY A 304 -10.13 0.79 4.45
C GLY A 304 -10.30 0.25 5.86
N ASN A 305 -9.27 -0.39 6.43
CA ASN A 305 -9.14 -0.96 7.77
C ASN A 305 -10.43 -0.98 8.63
N GLU A 306 -11.02 -2.16 8.82
CA GLU A 306 -12.35 -2.36 9.43
C GLU A 306 -12.49 -1.89 10.90
N MET A 307 -11.41 -1.45 11.55
CA MET A 307 -11.39 -1.10 12.98
C MET A 307 -11.99 0.27 13.30
N VAL A 308 -12.14 1.18 12.32
CA VAL A 308 -12.63 2.55 12.55
C VAL A 308 -13.87 2.82 11.69
N TRP A 309 -14.97 3.18 12.35
CA TRP A 309 -16.31 3.48 11.79
C TRP A 309 -16.38 4.58 10.70
N ALA A 310 -15.24 5.16 10.30
CA ALA A 310 -15.14 6.28 9.36
C ALA A 310 -14.13 6.08 8.21
N GLN A 311 -13.40 4.95 8.14
CA GLN A 311 -12.37 4.76 7.10
C GLN A 311 -12.96 4.40 5.73
N ARG A 312 -12.32 4.91 4.67
CA ARG A 312 -12.75 4.80 3.28
C ARG A 312 -11.64 4.15 2.46
N THR A 313 -11.99 3.44 1.39
CA THR A 313 -11.01 3.10 0.35
C THR A 313 -10.95 4.28 -0.62
N LEU A 314 -9.97 5.16 -0.46
CA LEU A 314 -9.74 6.32 -1.30
C LEU A 314 -8.70 5.99 -2.37
N LEU A 315 -8.89 6.58 -3.55
CA LEU A 315 -7.85 6.71 -4.56
C LEU A 315 -7.61 8.20 -4.81
N LEU A 316 -6.39 8.67 -4.57
CA LEU A 316 -5.98 10.04 -4.89
C LEU A 316 -5.06 10.06 -6.11
N LYS A 317 -5.13 11.14 -6.87
CA LYS A 317 -4.21 11.48 -7.95
C LYS A 317 -3.62 12.85 -7.66
N LEU A 318 -2.31 12.90 -7.48
CA LEU A 318 -1.55 14.10 -7.16
C LEU A 318 -0.61 14.43 -8.32
N ARG A 319 -0.68 15.66 -8.82
CA ARG A 319 0.22 16.18 -9.85
C ARG A 319 1.49 16.69 -9.21
N VAL A 320 2.63 16.27 -9.76
CA VAL A 320 3.95 16.82 -9.41
C VAL A 320 4.19 18.09 -10.22
N GLY A 321 4.41 19.22 -9.54
CA GLY A 321 4.76 20.48 -10.19
C GLY A 321 6.15 20.44 -10.86
N PRO A 322 6.39 21.21 -11.93
CA PRO A 322 7.69 21.26 -12.60
C PRO A 322 8.83 21.78 -11.71
N GLU A 323 8.51 22.54 -10.67
CA GLU A 323 9.44 23.12 -9.69
C GLU A 323 9.87 22.14 -8.59
N VAL A 324 9.17 21.02 -8.41
CA VAL A 324 9.48 20.01 -7.39
C VAL A 324 10.80 19.36 -7.79
N ARG A 325 11.86 19.58 -7.01
CA ARG A 325 13.22 19.05 -7.24
C ARG A 325 13.69 18.15 -6.12
#